data_AF-E6KU36-F1
#
_entry.id   AF-E6KU36-F1
#
_cell.length_a   1.000
_cell.length_b   1.000
_cell.length_c   1.000
_cell.angle_alpha   90.00
_cell.angle_beta   90.00
_cell.angle_gamma   90.00
#
_symmetry.space_group_name_H-M   'P 1'
#
loop_
_entity.id
_entity.type
_entity.pdbx_description
1 polymer ?
#
loop_
_entity_poly.entity_id
_entity_poly.type
_entity_poly.pdbx_seq_one_letter_code
_entity_poly.pdbx_strand_id
1 'polypeptide(L)'
;MWTPDGAVLIDPAAQGGHAEEDLAALAVFGCPHYERILAAYNEASPLAEGWRERVALHQMHIIMVHCALFGRSYVPEAVSIARRYS
;
A
#
# COMPACT_ATOMS: atom_id res chain seq x y z
N MET A 1 -6.36 -5.17 -12.72
CA MET A 1 -7.64 -5.72 -13.25
C MET A 1 -7.69 -7.22 -12.96
N TRP A 2 -8.83 -7.72 -12.48
CA TRP A 2 -9.03 -9.16 -12.26
C TRP A 2 -9.39 -9.86 -13.58
N THR A 3 -8.85 -11.06 -13.75
CA THR A 3 -9.09 -11.97 -14.88
C THR A 3 -9.53 -13.34 -14.34
N PRO A 4 -10.05 -14.25 -15.18
CA PRO A 4 -10.38 -15.60 -14.74
C PRO A 4 -9.19 -16.38 -14.12
N ASP A 5 -7.97 -16.05 -14.57
CA ASP A 5 -6.74 -16.76 -14.17
C ASP A 5 -5.94 -16.01 -13.08
N GLY A 6 -6.35 -14.81 -12.66
CA GLY A 6 -5.62 -14.02 -11.67
C GLY A 6 -5.85 -12.51 -11.80
N ALA A 7 -4.77 -11.73 -11.74
CA ALA A 7 -4.82 -10.28 -11.87
C ALA A 7 -3.68 -9.75 -12.73
N VAL A 8 -3.96 -8.67 -13.46
CA VAL A 8 -2.99 -7.89 -14.24
C VAL A 8 -2.82 -6.52 -13.59
N LEU A 9 -1.58 -6.12 -13.31
CA LEU A 9 -1.23 -4.77 -12.84
C LEU A 9 -1.03 -3.83 -14.04
N ILE A 10 -1.49 -2.59 -13.92
CA ILE A 10 -1.45 -1.57 -14.98
C ILE A 10 -0.93 -0.24 -14.42
N ASP A 11 -0.59 0.70 -15.30
CA ASP A 11 -0.13 2.06 -14.98
C ASP A 11 1.01 2.12 -13.95
N PRO A 12 2.15 1.46 -14.23
CA PRO A 12 3.20 1.32 -13.24
C PRO A 12 3.94 2.64 -12.99
N ALA A 13 4.26 2.89 -11.72
CA ALA A 13 5.34 3.79 -11.29
C ALA A 13 6.54 2.95 -10.82
N ALA A 14 7.03 2.05 -11.69
CA ALA A 14 7.99 1.02 -11.31
C ALA A 14 9.34 1.59 -10.84
N GLN A 15 9.82 1.07 -9.71
CA GLN A 15 11.07 1.49 -9.07
C GLN A 15 11.65 0.40 -8.15
N GLY A 16 12.92 0.54 -7.78
CA GLY A 16 13.61 -0.38 -6.86
C GLY A 16 13.30 -0.09 -5.39
N GLY A 17 12.03 -0.28 -5.01
CA GLY A 17 11.49 0.12 -3.71
C GLY A 17 11.43 -0.97 -2.67
N HIS A 18 10.89 -0.64 -1.50
CA HIS A 18 10.61 -1.64 -0.48
C HIS A 18 9.34 -2.42 -0.86
N ALA A 19 9.37 -3.75 -0.81
CA ALA A 19 8.22 -4.57 -1.23
C ALA A 19 6.92 -4.27 -0.45
N GLU A 20 7.05 -3.88 0.82
CA GLU A 20 5.92 -3.46 1.66
C GLU A 20 5.20 -2.23 1.11
N GLU A 21 5.83 -1.41 0.26
CA GLU A 21 5.22 -0.23 -0.37
C GLU A 21 4.06 -0.61 -1.29
N ASP A 22 4.28 -1.54 -2.21
CA ASP A 22 3.24 -2.02 -3.14
C ASP A 22 2.10 -2.72 -2.38
N LEU A 23 2.43 -3.55 -1.39
CA LEU A 23 1.42 -4.24 -0.58
C LEU A 23 0.57 -3.24 0.22
N ALA A 24 1.19 -2.23 0.82
CA ALA A 24 0.49 -1.20 1.57
C ALA A 24 -0.39 -0.32 0.66
N ALA A 25 0.08 -0.03 -0.56
CA ALA A 25 -0.65 0.74 -1.56
C ALA A 25 -1.96 0.07 -1.98
N LEU A 26 -2.00 -1.28 -2.07
CA LEU A 26 -3.23 -2.04 -2.35
C LEU A 26 -4.35 -1.72 -1.34
N ALA A 27 -4.02 -1.40 -0.08
CA ALA A 27 -5.00 -1.16 0.97
C ALA A 27 -5.53 0.27 1.00
N VAL A 28 -4.83 1.25 0.40
CA VAL A 28 -5.18 2.68 0.51
C VAL A 28 -6.59 2.98 0.00
N PHE A 29 -6.98 2.38 -1.12
CA PHE A 29 -8.34 2.51 -1.68
C PHE A 29 -9.14 1.22 -1.62
N GLY A 30 -8.62 0.22 -0.90
CA GLY A 30 -9.16 -1.13 -0.83
C GLY A 30 -8.76 -2.00 -2.02
N CYS A 31 -8.57 -3.29 -1.72
CA CYS A 31 -8.28 -4.31 -2.73
C CYS A 31 -9.12 -5.57 -2.42
N PRO A 32 -9.83 -6.13 -3.41
CA PRO A 32 -10.46 -7.43 -3.25
C PRO A 32 -9.44 -8.49 -2.82
N HIS A 33 -9.82 -9.37 -1.89
CA HIS A 33 -8.99 -10.47 -1.41
C HIS A 33 -7.66 -10.06 -0.76
N TYR A 34 -7.55 -8.83 -0.24
CA TYR A 34 -6.31 -8.28 0.33
C TYR A 34 -5.60 -9.22 1.32
N GLU A 35 -6.32 -9.78 2.30
CA GLU A 35 -5.73 -10.71 3.28
C GLU A 35 -5.17 -12.00 2.63
N ARG A 36 -5.84 -12.50 1.59
CA ARG A 36 -5.36 -13.69 0.83
C ARG A 36 -4.09 -13.35 0.07
N ILE A 37 -4.02 -12.16 -0.53
CA ILE A 37 -2.84 -11.65 -1.25
C ILE A 37 -1.66 -11.54 -0.28
N LEU A 38 -1.85 -10.89 0.88
CA LEU A 38 -0.81 -10.75 1.90
C LEU A 38 -0.31 -12.11 2.40
N ALA A 39 -1.22 -13.04 2.69
CA ALA A 39 -0.84 -14.38 3.15
C ALA A 39 -0.03 -15.15 2.09
N ALA A 40 -0.48 -15.13 0.83
CA ALA A 40 0.21 -15.80 -0.27
C ALA A 40 1.57 -15.14 -0.58
N TYR A 41 1.65 -13.81 -0.52
CA TYR A 41 2.90 -13.09 -0.68
C TYR A 41 3.91 -13.48 0.40
N ASN A 42 3.47 -13.49 1.67
CA ASN A 42 4.34 -13.84 2.80
C ASN A 42 4.79 -15.32 2.79
N GLU A 43 4.01 -16.22 2.19
CA GLU A 43 4.41 -17.61 1.97
C GLU A 43 5.53 -17.71 0.92
N ALA A 44 5.42 -16.97 -0.18
CA ALA A 44 6.38 -17.00 -1.28
C ALA A 44 7.65 -16.15 -1.03
N SER A 45 7.50 -15.03 -0.33
CA SER A 45 8.53 -14.05 0.00
C SER A 45 8.25 -13.47 1.39
N PRO A 46 8.77 -14.08 2.46
CA PRO A 46 8.46 -13.69 3.83
C PRO A 46 8.72 -12.21 4.11
N LEU A 47 7.72 -11.55 4.68
CA LEU A 47 7.82 -10.18 5.16
C LEU A 47 8.60 -10.16 6.47
N ALA A 48 9.39 -9.10 6.65
CA ALA A 48 10.17 -8.93 7.86
C ALA A 48 9.26 -8.79 9.09
N GLU A 49 9.79 -9.16 10.26
CA GLU A 49 9.10 -8.95 11.54
C GLU A 49 8.64 -7.48 11.69
N GLY A 50 7.47 -7.29 12.29
CA GLY A 50 6.89 -5.96 12.48
C GLY A 50 6.33 -5.30 11.21
N TRP A 51 6.25 -5.97 10.05
CA TRP A 51 5.74 -5.34 8.81
C TRP A 51 4.35 -4.70 8.97
N ARG A 52 3.48 -5.32 9.79
CA ARG A 52 2.15 -4.78 10.10
C ARG A 52 2.20 -3.41 10.78
N GLU A 53 3.24 -3.15 11.55
CA GLU A 53 3.45 -1.86 12.23
C GLU A 53 3.90 -0.79 11.25
N ARG A 54 4.49 -1.17 10.11
CA ARG A 54 5.00 -0.27 9.05
C ARG A 54 4.03 -0.04 7.90
N VAL A 55 2.90 -0.75 7.84
CA VAL A 55 1.92 -0.57 6.74
C VAL A 55 1.54 0.89 6.54
N ALA A 56 1.12 1.59 7.61
CA ALA A 56 0.72 2.99 7.50
C ALA A 56 1.89 3.91 7.09
N LEU A 57 3.12 3.60 7.51
CA LEU A 57 4.32 4.32 7.07
C LEU A 57 4.49 4.21 5.54
N HIS A 58 4.33 3.01 4.98
CA HIS A 58 4.40 2.78 3.55
C HIS A 58 3.24 3.43 2.77
N GLN A 59 2.04 3.52 3.35
CA GLN A 59 0.90 4.21 2.74
C GLN A 59 1.12 5.73 2.58
N MET A 60 1.97 6.32 3.42
CA MET A 60 2.24 7.76 3.42
C MET A 60 2.65 8.28 2.03
N HIS A 61 3.42 7.51 1.26
CA HIS A 61 3.86 7.92 -0.07
C HIS A 61 2.67 8.20 -1.00
N ILE A 62 1.78 7.21 -1.17
CA ILE A 62 0.60 7.33 -2.04
C ILE A 62 -0.36 8.40 -1.53
N ILE A 63 -0.56 8.49 -0.22
CA ILE A 63 -1.41 9.54 0.37
C ILE A 63 -0.84 10.95 0.10
N MET A 64 0.47 11.14 0.21
CA MET A 64 1.09 12.43 -0.10
C MET A 64 1.02 12.78 -1.58
N VAL A 65 1.17 11.81 -2.49
CA VAL A 65 0.91 12.00 -3.92
C VAL A 65 -0.53 12.47 -4.15
N HIS A 66 -1.51 11.87 -3.47
CA HIS A 66 -2.92 12.27 -3.59
C HIS A 66 -3.20 13.65 -2.99
N CYS A 67 -2.56 14.01 -1.88
CA CYS A 67 -2.59 15.38 -1.36
C CYS A 67 -2.09 16.40 -2.41
N ALA A 68 -0.99 16.09 -3.10
CA ALA A 68 -0.39 16.99 -4.09
C ALA A 68 -1.22 17.11 -5.36
N LEU A 69 -1.80 16.01 -5.85
CA LEU A 69 -2.54 15.97 -7.11
C LEU A 69 -4.02 16.36 -6.97
N PHE A 70 -4.65 15.99 -5.87
CA PHE A 70 -6.11 16.09 -5.68
C PHE A 70 -6.51 16.99 -4.50
N GLY A 71 -5.55 17.42 -3.68
CA GLY A 71 -5.75 18.47 -2.68
C GLY A 71 -6.24 17.97 -1.32
N ARG A 72 -6.99 18.84 -0.64
CA ARG A 72 -7.17 18.82 0.83
C ARG A 72 -7.89 17.59 1.39
N SER A 73 -8.63 16.84 0.58
CA SER A 73 -9.41 15.67 1.05
C SER A 73 -8.54 14.58 1.67
N TYR A 74 -7.26 14.49 1.27
CA TYR A 74 -6.32 13.46 1.74
C TYR A 74 -5.48 13.90 2.96
N VAL A 75 -5.52 15.20 3.31
CA VAL A 75 -4.73 15.76 4.42
C VAL A 75 -5.06 15.11 5.78
N PRO A 76 -6.33 14.84 6.13
CA PRO A 76 -6.64 14.17 7.40
C PRO A 76 -5.97 12.80 7.55
N GLU A 77 -5.91 12.04 6.46
CA GLU A 77 -5.26 10.72 6.43
C GLU A 77 -3.74 10.84 6.56
N ALA A 78 -3.12 11.78 5.82
CA ALA A 78 -1.68 12.07 5.94
C ALA A 78 -1.28 12.45 7.38
N VAL A 79 -2.08 13.30 8.03
CA VAL A 79 -1.86 13.73 9.42
C VAL A 79 -2.07 12.56 10.39
N SER A 80 -3.06 11.70 10.16
CA SER A 80 -3.31 10.49 10.96
C SER A 80 -2.10 9.55 10.92
N ILE A 81 -1.57 9.28 9.72
CA ILE A 81 -0.36 8.48 9.52
C ILE A 81 0.83 9.12 10.25
N ALA A 82 1.07 10.41 10.05
CA ALA A 82 2.20 11.10 10.70
C ALA A 82 2.14 11.02 12.23
N ARG A 83 0.94 11.19 12.83
CA ARG A 83 0.74 11.08 14.29
C ARG A 83 0.95 9.67 14.85
N ARG A 84 0.82 8.64 14.02
CA ARG A 84 1.07 7.25 14.45
C ARG A 84 2.55 7.00 14.76
N TYR A 85 3.45 7.78 14.17
CA TYR A 85 4.91 7.59 14.25
C TYR A 85 5.65 8.78 14.90
N SER A 86 4.91 9.69 15.55
CA SER A 86 5.46 10.83 16.30
C SER A 86 5.65 10.52 17.78
#